data_AF-A0ABD4TVW8-F1
#
_entry.id   AF-A0ABD4TVW8-F1
#
_cell.length_a   1.000
_cell.length_b   1.000
_cell.length_c   1.000
_cell.angle_alpha   90.00
_cell.angle_beta   90.00
_cell.angle_gamma   90.00
#
_symmetry.space_group_name_H-M   'P 1'
#
loop_
_entity.id
_entity.type
_entity.pdbx_description
1 polymer ?
#
loop_
_entity_poly.entity_id
_entity_poly.type
_entity_poly.pdbx_seq_one_letter_code
_entity_poly.pdbx_strand_id
1 'polypeptide(L)'
;MVDELPEIPLRNCEDASMPGNTPIASSEAPLATMSASAPTTVPVGSAATKADPSVTSTDVPTKPSFFERLLGGAQRIPAFDLARGLAIVGMFTAHILTFDSNLPQSVIGISHGRSAALFAFLAGISLGIIAGREHPPSGVKLLQTRMRVVTRALVLLLIVALLAMYNLGIILILGFYAAWFLASLPFLGWNGRKLLVLGGGLVLVGTPLAMVVNQILIGITLQTTSQVDSAAYIYLLSGTYGGAGFLGYIFIGLALTRLGFASDPKKARKLAKKVLAVGCLLFLVGAGGATLADSIRTGHFSLAILGTNNMASDNPGHNSKPPVEPEPTPTPTVFPPETGSLAGKSIPSNCYCDFSKPKSDTNDSAKKPSGGILGGTRQGDITAWMKFFSGLSLNDFDLEFWRQAFLDAAPHSNSLLETLGNLGFSMIVVSLFLLGGRPLAMLLFPLAAMGSMALSIYTLHVFWVSVTTLGQLPLVPSFLVMLMCFAVLSCVWRFWLGRGPLERLLHWASHRAARVTPAS
;
A
#
# COMPACT_ATOMS: atom_id res chain seq x y z
N MET A 1 -40.75 -29.78 -30.24
CA MET A 1 -40.37 -30.04 -31.65
C MET A 1 -38.91 -29.66 -31.73
N VAL A 2 -37.98 -30.63 -31.81
CA VAL A 2 -37.78 -31.56 -32.95
C VAL A 2 -37.21 -30.73 -34.10
N ASP A 3 -35.90 -30.46 -34.08
CA ASP A 3 -34.81 -31.19 -34.78
C ASP A 3 -34.51 -30.45 -36.11
N GLU A 4 -33.37 -30.54 -36.81
CA GLU A 4 -32.26 -31.53 -36.78
C GLU A 4 -30.91 -30.86 -37.17
N LEU A 5 -29.80 -31.61 -37.13
CA LEU A 5 -28.45 -31.27 -37.66
C LEU A 5 -28.36 -31.67 -39.17
N PRO A 6 -27.34 -31.29 -40.01
CA PRO A 6 -25.91 -31.55 -39.76
C PRO A 6 -24.80 -30.74 -40.50
N GLU A 7 -23.55 -31.11 -40.15
CA GLU A 7 -22.34 -31.26 -41.00
C GLU A 7 -21.51 -30.09 -41.58
N ILE A 8 -20.31 -30.48 -42.06
CA ILE A 8 -19.12 -29.68 -42.40
C ILE A 8 -18.54 -30.22 -43.73
N PRO A 9 -17.93 -29.37 -44.58
CA PRO A 9 -16.82 -29.84 -45.39
C PRO A 9 -15.56 -28.95 -45.33
N LEU A 10 -14.40 -29.62 -45.39
CA LEU A 10 -13.09 -29.01 -45.63
C LEU A 10 -12.93 -28.65 -47.12
N ARG A 11 -12.05 -27.68 -47.44
CA ARG A 11 -11.45 -27.61 -48.79
C ARG A 11 -10.07 -26.94 -48.81
N ASN A 12 -9.08 -27.69 -49.25
CA ASN A 12 -7.84 -27.16 -49.85
C ASN A 12 -8.06 -26.98 -51.36
N CYS A 13 -7.28 -26.09 -51.98
CA CYS A 13 -6.91 -26.17 -53.40
C CYS A 13 -5.45 -25.70 -53.55
N GLU A 14 -4.71 -26.37 -54.43
CA GLU A 14 -3.29 -26.11 -54.73
C GLU A 14 -3.13 -25.44 -56.12
N ASP A 15 -1.91 -24.98 -56.39
CA ASP A 15 -1.25 -24.78 -57.69
C ASP A 15 -1.87 -23.97 -58.85
N ALA A 16 -1.05 -23.04 -59.36
CA ALA A 16 -1.04 -22.57 -60.76
C ALA A 16 0.42 -22.31 -61.19
N SER A 17 0.78 -22.60 -62.46
CA SER A 17 2.18 -22.74 -62.91
C SER A 17 2.66 -21.67 -63.91
N MET A 18 3.98 -21.65 -64.10
CA MET A 18 4.83 -20.95 -65.09
C MET A 18 4.26 -20.95 -66.54
N PRO A 19 4.55 -19.93 -67.41
CA PRO A 19 5.89 -19.65 -67.97
C PRO A 19 6.22 -18.13 -68.17
N GLY A 20 7.40 -17.67 -68.64
CA GLY A 20 8.68 -18.34 -68.97
C GLY A 20 9.64 -17.43 -69.79
N ASN A 21 10.86 -17.94 -70.09
CA ASN A 21 11.93 -17.39 -70.98
C ASN A 21 12.81 -16.19 -70.56
N THR A 22 13.97 -16.12 -71.23
CA THR A 22 15.24 -15.37 -70.99
C THR A 22 15.57 -14.50 -72.26
N PRO A 23 16.81 -14.01 -72.64
CA PRO A 23 18.19 -14.26 -72.17
C PRO A 23 19.28 -13.13 -72.30
N ILE A 24 20.56 -13.51 -72.07
CA ILE A 24 21.87 -12.94 -72.50
C ILE A 24 22.49 -11.74 -71.73
N ALA A 25 23.65 -12.00 -71.08
CA ALA A 25 24.97 -11.32 -71.24
C ALA A 25 25.85 -11.42 -69.97
N SER A 26 27.20 -11.48 -69.97
CA SER A 26 28.21 -12.32 -70.65
C SER A 26 29.61 -11.66 -70.51
N SER A 27 30.49 -12.17 -69.63
CA SER A 27 31.96 -11.96 -69.58
C SER A 27 32.47 -12.66 -68.30
N GLU A 28 33.57 -13.40 -68.17
CA GLU A 28 34.56 -14.09 -69.01
C GLU A 28 35.47 -14.89 -68.03
N ALA A 29 36.23 -15.88 -68.52
CA ALA A 29 37.28 -16.59 -67.77
C ALA A 29 38.41 -16.98 -68.75
N PRO A 30 39.65 -17.26 -68.29
CA PRO A 30 40.03 -18.62 -67.83
C PRO A 30 41.06 -18.54 -66.66
N LEU A 31 41.94 -19.49 -66.26
CA LEU A 31 42.33 -20.91 -66.52
C LEU A 31 42.95 -21.38 -65.15
N ALA A 32 43.32 -22.62 -64.77
CA ALA A 32 43.44 -23.98 -65.31
C ALA A 32 43.33 -24.97 -64.09
N THR A 33 43.40 -26.31 -64.13
CA THR A 33 43.63 -27.32 -65.19
C THR A 33 42.72 -28.56 -64.91
N MET A 34 43.24 -29.79 -64.90
CA MET A 34 42.54 -31.05 -64.54
C MET A 34 43.45 -31.97 -63.71
N SER A 35 42.86 -32.78 -62.81
CA SER A 35 43.12 -34.24 -62.72
C SER A 35 42.08 -34.90 -61.79
N ALA A 36 41.85 -36.21 -61.93
CA ALA A 36 40.84 -36.96 -61.19
C ALA A 36 41.28 -38.39 -60.87
N SER A 37 40.86 -38.91 -59.71
CA SER A 37 40.68 -40.35 -59.42
C SER A 37 39.96 -40.53 -58.07
N ALA A 38 39.34 -41.70 -57.87
CA ALA A 38 38.44 -41.98 -56.74
C ALA A 38 39.04 -43.00 -55.72
N PRO A 39 38.23 -43.75 -54.95
CA PRO A 39 38.11 -43.58 -53.51
C PRO A 39 38.96 -44.57 -52.68
N THR A 40 39.04 -44.35 -51.36
CA THR A 40 39.72 -45.28 -50.43
C THR A 40 38.86 -45.52 -49.18
N THR A 41 38.67 -46.80 -48.83
CA THR A 41 37.80 -47.27 -47.74
C THR A 41 38.61 -47.83 -46.56
N VAL A 42 38.59 -47.16 -45.41
CA VAL A 42 39.10 -47.68 -44.11
C VAL A 42 38.33 -47.00 -42.94
N PRO A 43 38.33 -47.55 -41.71
CA PRO A 43 37.37 -48.57 -41.30
C PRO A 43 36.42 -48.09 -40.17
N VAL A 44 35.45 -48.94 -39.80
CA VAL A 44 34.61 -48.73 -38.61
C VAL A 44 35.43 -48.94 -37.34
N GLY A 45 35.86 -47.84 -36.70
CA GLY A 45 36.49 -47.84 -35.38
C GLY A 45 35.46 -47.69 -34.27
N SER A 46 35.35 -48.68 -33.38
CA SER A 46 34.47 -48.60 -32.20
C SER A 46 35.06 -47.65 -31.15
N ALA A 47 34.63 -46.39 -31.17
CA ALA A 47 34.95 -45.40 -30.14
C ALA A 47 33.77 -45.28 -29.17
N ALA A 48 33.91 -45.81 -27.96
CA ALA A 48 32.88 -45.70 -26.93
C ALA A 48 32.76 -44.24 -26.46
N THR A 49 31.73 -43.53 -26.92
CA THR A 49 31.44 -42.15 -26.51
C THR A 49 31.23 -42.10 -25.00
N LYS A 50 32.20 -41.50 -24.29
CA LYS A 50 32.20 -41.36 -22.83
C LYS A 50 30.99 -40.52 -22.41
N ALA A 51 29.98 -41.18 -21.83
CA ALA A 51 28.72 -40.55 -21.47
C ALA A 51 28.93 -39.39 -20.48
N ASP A 52 28.29 -38.26 -20.76
CA ASP A 52 28.19 -37.12 -19.85
C ASP A 52 27.20 -37.48 -18.71
N PRO A 53 27.63 -37.52 -17.44
CA PRO A 53 26.82 -38.04 -16.33
C PRO A 53 25.75 -37.05 -15.82
N SER A 54 25.41 -35.99 -16.57
CA SER A 54 24.69 -34.82 -16.06
C SER A 54 23.19 -34.69 -16.45
N VAL A 55 22.63 -35.55 -17.32
CA VAL A 55 21.23 -35.40 -17.80
C VAL A 55 20.42 -36.72 -17.84
N THR A 56 20.29 -37.41 -16.71
CA THR A 56 19.30 -38.51 -16.53
C THR A 56 18.59 -38.47 -15.17
N SER A 57 18.17 -37.27 -14.73
CA SER A 57 17.14 -37.16 -13.69
C SER A 57 15.76 -37.43 -14.29
N THR A 58 15.32 -38.68 -14.25
CA THR A 58 13.91 -39.05 -14.49
C THR A 58 13.07 -38.56 -13.32
N ASP A 59 12.73 -37.26 -13.32
CA ASP A 59 11.90 -36.62 -12.30
C ASP A 59 10.46 -37.16 -12.36
N VAL A 60 10.24 -38.29 -11.69
CA VAL A 60 8.91 -38.78 -11.33
C VAL A 60 8.21 -37.65 -10.57
N PRO A 61 7.03 -37.17 -11.00
CA PRO A 61 6.36 -36.04 -10.37
C PRO A 61 5.83 -36.42 -8.99
N THR A 62 6.70 -36.29 -7.99
CA THR A 62 6.38 -36.54 -6.58
C THR A 62 5.24 -35.62 -6.15
N LYS A 63 4.25 -36.18 -5.42
CA LYS A 63 3.09 -35.40 -4.97
C LYS A 63 3.58 -34.27 -4.05
N PRO A 64 3.26 -32.99 -4.32
CA PRO A 64 3.83 -31.87 -3.59
C PRO A 64 3.45 -31.96 -2.11
N SER A 65 4.46 -31.80 -1.25
CA SER A 65 4.34 -31.98 0.19
C SER A 65 3.37 -30.97 0.83
N PHE A 66 2.92 -31.28 2.06
CA PHE A 66 2.01 -30.42 2.83
C PHE A 66 2.50 -28.96 2.89
N PHE A 67 3.78 -28.75 3.21
CA PHE A 67 4.39 -27.42 3.27
C PHE A 67 4.62 -26.78 1.89
N GLU A 68 4.68 -27.54 0.79
CA GLU A 68 4.78 -26.97 -0.57
C GLU A 68 3.43 -26.49 -1.10
N ARG A 69 2.34 -27.17 -0.74
CA ARG A 69 0.99 -26.66 -0.96
C ARG A 69 0.79 -25.35 -0.20
N LEU A 70 1.07 -25.37 1.11
CA LEU A 70 0.92 -24.21 2.00
C LEU A 70 1.84 -23.04 1.64
N LEU A 71 3.16 -23.23 1.62
CA LEU A 71 4.12 -22.14 1.38
C LEU A 71 4.27 -21.81 -0.11
N GLY A 72 4.04 -22.77 -0.99
CA GLY A 72 4.25 -22.66 -2.45
C GLY A 72 5.56 -23.29 -2.92
N GLY A 73 5.64 -23.56 -4.22
CA GLY A 73 6.84 -24.08 -4.88
C GLY A 73 8.02 -23.09 -4.91
N ALA A 74 9.18 -23.59 -5.34
CA ALA A 74 10.49 -22.94 -5.18
C ALA A 74 10.63 -21.49 -5.71
N GLN A 75 9.78 -21.05 -6.65
CA GLN A 75 9.74 -19.68 -7.16
C GLN A 75 9.17 -18.64 -6.18
N ARG A 76 8.58 -19.07 -5.05
CA ARG A 76 7.97 -18.21 -4.03
C ARG A 76 8.90 -18.00 -2.84
N ILE A 77 8.85 -16.80 -2.24
CA ILE A 77 9.66 -16.39 -1.09
C ILE A 77 8.71 -16.23 0.13
N PRO A 78 8.56 -17.26 1.00
CA PRO A 78 7.56 -17.26 2.06
C PRO A 78 7.73 -16.14 3.10
N ALA A 79 8.95 -15.59 3.23
CA ALA A 79 9.24 -14.49 4.14
C ALA A 79 8.39 -13.23 3.89
N PHE A 80 8.09 -12.91 2.64
CA PHE A 80 7.23 -11.77 2.31
C PHE A 80 5.75 -12.06 2.60
N ASP A 81 5.36 -13.32 2.57
CA ASP A 81 4.01 -13.76 2.91
C ASP A 81 3.83 -13.82 4.43
N LEU A 82 4.82 -14.28 5.21
CA LEU A 82 4.86 -14.11 6.67
C LEU A 82 4.73 -12.64 7.08
N ALA A 83 5.49 -11.75 6.45
CA ALA A 83 5.46 -10.33 6.74
C ALA A 83 4.10 -9.70 6.44
N ARG A 84 3.43 -10.09 5.34
CA ARG A 84 2.02 -9.70 5.10
C ARG A 84 1.08 -10.28 6.14
N GLY A 85 1.28 -11.53 6.55
CA GLY A 85 0.49 -12.17 7.61
C GLY A 85 0.56 -11.39 8.92
N LEU A 86 1.77 -11.00 9.35
CA LEU A 86 1.94 -10.17 10.54
C LEU A 86 1.27 -8.78 10.39
N ALA A 87 1.38 -8.17 9.21
CA ALA A 87 0.69 -6.91 8.91
C ALA A 87 -0.84 -7.04 8.97
N ILE A 88 -1.41 -8.16 8.50
CA ILE A 88 -2.84 -8.49 8.64
C ILE A 88 -3.23 -8.55 10.12
N VAL A 89 -2.47 -9.25 10.97
CA VAL A 89 -2.79 -9.40 12.40
C VAL A 89 -2.75 -8.05 13.13
N GLY A 90 -1.71 -7.23 12.92
CA GLY A 90 -1.67 -5.89 13.51
C GLY A 90 -2.80 -4.98 12.99
N MET A 91 -3.19 -5.13 11.73
CA MET A 91 -4.33 -4.42 11.15
C MET A 91 -5.67 -4.90 11.75
N PHE A 92 -5.82 -6.17 12.11
CA PHE A 92 -6.99 -6.67 12.86
C PHE A 92 -7.06 -6.09 14.28
N THR A 93 -5.92 -6.02 14.97
CA THR A 93 -5.83 -5.40 16.30
C THR A 93 -6.26 -3.93 16.25
N ALA A 94 -5.78 -3.18 15.26
CA ALA A 94 -6.14 -1.76 15.09
C ALA A 94 -7.64 -1.54 14.79
N HIS A 95 -8.33 -2.45 14.10
CA HIS A 95 -9.75 -2.25 13.73
C HIS A 95 -10.78 -2.86 14.68
N ILE A 96 -10.39 -3.70 15.65
CA ILE A 96 -11.32 -4.27 16.63
C ILE A 96 -10.96 -3.83 18.05
N LEU A 97 -9.70 -3.95 18.43
CA LEU A 97 -9.28 -3.72 19.82
C LEU A 97 -9.11 -2.23 20.15
N THR A 98 -9.09 -1.34 19.16
CA THR A 98 -9.10 0.12 19.40
C THR A 98 -10.40 0.65 20.01
N PHE A 99 -11.48 -0.14 19.97
CA PHE A 99 -12.78 0.22 20.53
C PHE A 99 -12.98 -0.33 21.96
N ASP A 100 -12.02 -1.07 22.51
CA ASP A 100 -12.10 -1.64 23.86
C ASP A 100 -11.35 -0.75 24.87
N SER A 101 -12.11 0.06 25.62
CA SER A 101 -11.57 0.96 26.64
C SER A 101 -10.90 0.25 27.83
N ASN A 102 -11.05 -1.07 27.94
CA ASN A 102 -10.50 -1.87 29.04
C ASN A 102 -9.09 -2.42 28.72
N LEU A 103 -8.66 -2.35 27.45
CA LEU A 103 -7.33 -2.79 27.06
C LEU A 103 -6.27 -1.69 27.30
N PRO A 104 -5.08 -2.06 27.79
CA PRO A 104 -3.96 -1.12 27.87
C PRO A 104 -3.64 -0.56 26.48
N GLN A 105 -3.48 0.77 26.38
CA GLN A 105 -3.19 1.44 25.10
C GLN A 105 -1.97 0.87 24.39
N SER A 106 -1.01 0.31 25.13
CA SER A 106 0.14 -0.42 24.57
C SER A 106 -0.21 -1.58 23.64
N VAL A 107 -1.34 -2.27 23.84
CA VAL A 107 -1.79 -3.37 22.96
C VAL A 107 -2.20 -2.85 21.59
N ILE A 108 -2.93 -1.73 21.56
CA ILE A 108 -3.36 -1.03 20.35
C ILE A 108 -2.14 -0.36 19.69
N GLY A 109 -1.37 0.38 20.50
CA GLY A 109 -0.24 1.20 20.12
C GLY A 109 0.87 0.44 19.41
N ILE A 110 1.18 -0.82 19.78
CA ILE A 110 2.12 -1.69 19.05
C ILE A 110 1.72 -1.83 17.56
N SER A 111 0.42 -1.96 17.30
CA SER A 111 -0.13 -2.42 16.02
C SER A 111 -0.57 -1.28 15.09
N HIS A 112 -1.02 -0.16 15.68
CA HIS A 112 -1.43 1.06 14.98
C HIS A 112 -0.25 1.69 14.22
N GLY A 113 -0.50 2.27 13.03
CA GLY A 113 0.55 2.83 12.15
C GLY A 113 1.47 1.77 11.49
N ARG A 114 2.15 0.96 12.30
CA ARG A 114 3.19 -0.01 11.87
C ARG A 114 2.69 -1.10 10.94
N SER A 115 1.48 -1.59 11.15
CA SER A 115 0.83 -2.55 10.24
C SER A 115 0.65 -1.96 8.83
N ALA A 116 0.19 -0.71 8.74
CA ALA A 116 0.03 0.03 7.48
C ALA A 116 1.38 0.28 6.78
N ALA A 117 2.40 0.74 7.52
CA ALA A 117 3.73 0.98 6.96
C ALA A 117 4.40 -0.32 6.44
N LEU A 118 4.25 -1.43 7.18
CA LEU A 118 4.75 -2.75 6.77
C LEU A 118 4.07 -3.23 5.48
N PHE A 119 2.75 -3.04 5.34
CA PHE A 119 2.05 -3.30 4.08
C PHE A 119 2.59 -2.45 2.92
N ALA A 120 2.88 -1.16 3.14
CA ALA A 120 3.37 -0.26 2.10
C ALA A 120 4.79 -0.61 1.62
N PHE A 121 5.68 -0.92 2.55
CA PHE A 121 7.01 -1.45 2.27
C PHE A 121 6.94 -2.78 1.48
N LEU A 122 6.05 -3.69 1.88
CA LEU A 122 5.80 -4.95 1.17
C LEU A 122 5.10 -4.77 -0.18
N ALA A 123 4.31 -3.71 -0.35
CA ALA A 123 3.72 -3.31 -1.62
C ALA A 123 4.81 -2.83 -2.59
N GLY A 124 5.79 -2.04 -2.13
CA GLY A 124 7.01 -1.71 -2.87
C GLY A 124 7.81 -2.94 -3.32
N ILE A 125 8.05 -3.89 -2.40
CA ILE A 125 8.70 -5.18 -2.74
C ILE A 125 7.89 -5.95 -3.78
N SER A 126 6.57 -6.02 -3.63
CA SER A 126 5.68 -6.71 -4.56
C SER A 126 5.68 -6.07 -5.96
N LEU A 127 5.72 -4.74 -6.01
CA LEU A 127 5.81 -3.93 -7.23
C LEU A 127 7.11 -4.22 -7.99
N GLY A 128 8.24 -4.31 -7.28
CA GLY A 128 9.54 -4.61 -7.89
C GLY A 128 9.71 -6.03 -8.39
N ILE A 129 9.11 -7.01 -7.70
CA ILE A 129 9.04 -8.40 -8.19
C ILE A 129 8.25 -8.46 -9.51
N ILE A 130 7.11 -7.77 -9.59
CA ILE A 130 6.29 -7.67 -10.83
C ILE A 130 7.05 -6.94 -11.93
N ALA A 131 7.82 -5.90 -11.59
CA ALA A 131 8.57 -5.06 -12.50
C ALA A 131 9.99 -5.57 -12.82
N GLY A 132 10.29 -6.87 -12.67
CA GLY A 132 11.53 -7.48 -13.17
C GLY A 132 12.69 -7.68 -12.17
N ARG A 133 12.44 -7.54 -10.85
CA ARG A 133 13.45 -7.68 -9.78
C ARG A 133 14.67 -6.77 -10.02
N GLU A 134 15.87 -7.31 -10.22
CA GLU A 134 17.10 -6.51 -10.38
C GLU A 134 17.16 -5.71 -11.70
N HIS A 135 16.40 -6.13 -12.72
CA HIS A 135 16.44 -5.52 -14.05
C HIS A 135 15.21 -4.64 -14.26
N PRO A 136 15.35 -3.29 -14.31
CA PRO A 136 14.25 -2.40 -14.65
C PRO A 136 13.76 -2.65 -16.09
N PRO A 137 12.45 -2.61 -16.35
CA PRO A 137 11.91 -2.88 -17.67
C PRO A 137 12.01 -1.62 -18.54
N SER A 138 12.26 -1.82 -19.83
CA SER A 138 12.34 -0.77 -20.86
C SER A 138 11.33 -1.02 -21.99
N GLY A 139 11.07 0.02 -22.80
CA GLY A 139 10.18 -0.06 -23.97
C GLY A 139 8.81 -0.67 -23.67
N VAL A 140 8.35 -1.57 -24.54
CA VAL A 140 7.06 -2.27 -24.42
C VAL A 140 6.90 -3.01 -23.08
N LYS A 141 7.99 -3.57 -22.52
CA LYS A 141 7.95 -4.27 -21.22
C LYS A 141 7.67 -3.31 -20.06
N LEU A 142 8.11 -2.05 -20.15
CA LEU A 142 7.77 -1.00 -19.19
C LEU A 142 6.29 -0.60 -19.31
N LEU A 143 5.77 -0.45 -20.53
CA LEU A 143 4.36 -0.12 -20.77
C LEU A 143 3.44 -1.24 -20.24
N GLN A 144 3.71 -2.50 -20.58
CA GLN A 144 2.96 -3.65 -20.04
C GLN A 144 3.02 -3.73 -18.50
N THR A 145 4.17 -3.36 -17.90
CA THR A 145 4.30 -3.29 -16.44
C THR A 145 3.45 -2.15 -15.85
N ARG A 146 3.47 -0.96 -16.46
CA ARG A 146 2.60 0.17 -16.07
C ARG A 146 1.12 -0.20 -16.17
N MET A 147 0.69 -0.84 -17.25
CA MET A 147 -0.69 -1.31 -17.41
C MET A 147 -1.11 -2.31 -16.32
N ARG A 148 -0.23 -3.25 -15.94
CA ARG A 148 -0.49 -4.14 -14.77
C ARG A 148 -0.74 -3.34 -13.50
N VAL A 149 0.06 -2.31 -13.24
CA VAL A 149 -0.04 -1.49 -12.02
C VAL A 149 -1.31 -0.62 -12.03
N VAL A 150 -1.65 0.00 -13.17
CA VAL A 150 -2.92 0.73 -13.37
C VAL A 150 -4.12 -0.19 -13.14
N THR A 151 -4.17 -1.36 -13.78
CA THR A 151 -5.29 -2.31 -13.58
C THR A 151 -5.39 -2.79 -12.14
N ARG A 152 -4.26 -2.95 -11.42
CA ARG A 152 -4.30 -3.26 -9.99
C ARG A 152 -4.86 -2.10 -9.17
N ALA A 153 -4.45 -0.87 -9.42
CA ALA A 153 -5.00 0.32 -8.76
C ALA A 153 -6.52 0.45 -8.99
N LEU A 154 -6.99 0.28 -10.23
CA LEU A 154 -8.41 0.34 -10.57
C LEU A 154 -9.25 -0.75 -9.89
N VAL A 155 -8.75 -2.00 -9.83
CA VAL A 155 -9.45 -3.09 -9.11
C VAL A 155 -9.49 -2.84 -7.60
N LEU A 156 -8.44 -2.24 -7.02
CA LEU A 156 -8.45 -1.85 -5.61
C LEU A 156 -9.44 -0.71 -5.33
N LEU A 157 -9.52 0.31 -6.20
CA LEU A 157 -10.55 1.37 -6.10
C LEU A 157 -11.97 0.82 -6.20
N LEU A 158 -12.23 -0.14 -7.11
CA LEU A 158 -13.53 -0.80 -7.22
C LEU A 158 -13.90 -1.57 -5.94
N ILE A 159 -12.95 -2.29 -5.34
CA ILE A 159 -13.15 -2.99 -4.07
C ILE A 159 -13.41 -1.99 -2.92
N VAL A 160 -12.71 -0.85 -2.89
CA VAL A 160 -12.95 0.23 -1.90
C VAL A 160 -14.34 0.82 -2.06
N ALA A 161 -14.75 1.16 -3.29
CA ALA A 161 -16.06 1.76 -3.56
C ALA A 161 -17.20 0.83 -3.10
N LEU A 162 -17.09 -0.47 -3.37
CA LEU A 162 -18.06 -1.47 -2.91
C LEU A 162 -18.05 -1.65 -1.38
N LEU A 163 -16.89 -1.63 -0.73
CA LEU A 163 -16.80 -1.71 0.74
C LEU A 163 -17.30 -0.44 1.44
N ALA A 164 -17.11 0.73 0.83
CA ALA A 164 -17.56 2.02 1.37
C ALA A 164 -19.09 2.13 1.45
N MET A 165 -19.83 1.42 0.57
CA MET A 165 -21.31 1.38 0.59
C MET A 165 -21.88 0.83 1.91
N TYR A 166 -21.09 0.10 2.71
CA TYR A 166 -21.52 -0.45 3.99
C TYR A 166 -21.30 0.51 5.18
N ASN A 167 -20.72 1.69 4.96
CA ASN A 167 -20.49 2.75 5.97
C ASN A 167 -19.91 2.26 7.32
N LEU A 168 -18.77 1.57 7.25
CA LEU A 168 -18.29 0.71 8.34
C LEU A 168 -17.53 1.41 9.47
N GLY A 169 -17.47 2.75 9.49
CA GLY A 169 -16.66 3.51 10.46
C GLY A 169 -15.14 3.30 10.34
N ILE A 170 -14.67 2.65 9.27
CA ILE A 170 -13.26 2.24 9.06
C ILE A 170 -12.64 3.03 7.91
N ILE A 171 -11.42 3.55 8.11
CA ILE A 171 -10.65 4.24 7.08
C ILE A 171 -10.02 3.21 6.13
N LEU A 172 -10.55 3.10 4.92
CA LEU A 172 -10.12 2.11 3.92
C LEU A 172 -8.79 2.51 3.23
N ILE A 173 -7.65 2.22 3.86
CA ILE A 173 -6.28 2.39 3.33
C ILE A 173 -6.08 1.89 1.88
N LEU A 174 -6.91 0.93 1.44
CA LEU A 174 -6.85 0.34 0.12
C LEU A 174 -7.07 1.37 -1.02
N GLY A 175 -7.74 2.51 -0.75
CA GLY A 175 -7.89 3.62 -1.70
C GLY A 175 -6.59 4.43 -1.86
N PHE A 176 -5.92 4.72 -0.75
CA PHE A 176 -4.60 5.35 -0.73
C PHE A 176 -3.57 4.50 -1.49
N TYR A 177 -3.61 3.16 -1.32
CA TYR A 177 -2.75 2.26 -2.10
C TYR A 177 -2.91 2.39 -3.61
N ALA A 178 -4.13 2.60 -4.11
CA ALA A 178 -4.34 2.82 -5.53
C ALA A 178 -3.71 4.14 -5.99
N ALA A 179 -3.88 5.23 -5.24
CA ALA A 179 -3.27 6.52 -5.53
C ALA A 179 -1.72 6.44 -5.55
N TRP A 180 -1.11 5.81 -4.55
CA TRP A 180 0.35 5.65 -4.51
C TRP A 180 0.89 4.69 -5.59
N PHE A 181 0.13 3.66 -5.98
CA PHE A 181 0.48 2.83 -7.12
C PHE A 181 0.46 3.63 -8.43
N LEU A 182 -0.50 4.52 -8.64
CA LEU A 182 -0.51 5.42 -9.79
C LEU A 182 0.65 6.42 -9.74
N ALA A 183 0.93 7.03 -8.58
CA ALA A 183 2.08 7.92 -8.39
C ALA A 183 3.44 7.20 -8.58
N SER A 184 3.51 5.88 -8.38
CA SER A 184 4.74 5.09 -8.63
C SER A 184 5.07 4.85 -10.11
N LEU A 185 4.10 5.00 -11.02
CA LEU A 185 4.22 4.62 -12.44
C LEU A 185 5.40 5.27 -13.21
N PRO A 186 5.77 6.56 -12.98
CA PRO A 186 6.93 7.16 -13.64
C PRO A 186 8.23 6.44 -13.27
N PHE A 187 8.37 6.09 -11.99
CA PHE A 187 9.61 5.63 -11.35
C PHE A 187 9.89 4.13 -11.53
N LEU A 188 8.96 3.34 -12.09
CA LEU A 188 9.12 1.89 -12.27
C LEU A 188 10.36 1.48 -13.08
N GLY A 189 10.81 2.32 -14.02
CA GLY A 189 12.02 2.12 -14.81
C GLY A 189 13.32 2.54 -14.12
N TRP A 190 13.27 3.12 -12.91
CA TRP A 190 14.46 3.63 -12.22
C TRP A 190 15.28 2.50 -11.57
N ASN A 191 16.58 2.75 -11.43
CA ASN A 191 17.49 1.84 -10.73
C ASN A 191 17.34 1.96 -9.19
N GLY A 192 17.80 0.94 -8.46
CA GLY A 192 17.67 0.89 -7.00
C GLY A 192 18.33 2.04 -6.25
N ARG A 193 19.42 2.62 -6.76
CA ARG A 193 20.09 3.75 -6.10
C ARG A 193 19.25 5.03 -6.17
N LYS A 194 18.71 5.37 -7.35
CA LYS A 194 17.81 6.52 -7.52
C LYS A 194 16.54 6.38 -6.67
N LEU A 195 16.00 5.16 -6.56
CA LEU A 195 14.83 4.88 -5.75
C LEU A 195 15.10 4.91 -4.23
N LEU A 196 16.29 4.50 -3.76
CA LEU A 196 16.70 4.72 -2.36
C LEU A 196 16.83 6.21 -2.04
N VAL A 197 17.44 7.01 -2.93
CA VAL A 197 17.58 8.47 -2.73
C VAL A 197 16.22 9.15 -2.72
N LEU A 198 15.32 8.82 -3.66
CA LEU A 198 13.95 9.35 -3.70
C LEU A 198 13.15 8.95 -2.45
N GLY A 199 13.14 7.67 -2.10
CA GLY A 199 12.38 7.16 -0.96
C GLY A 199 12.92 7.67 0.39
N GLY A 200 14.25 7.74 0.54
CA GLY A 200 14.89 8.35 1.71
C GLY A 200 14.65 9.85 1.81
N GLY A 201 14.70 10.58 0.69
CA GLY A 201 14.36 12.00 0.64
C GLY A 201 12.91 12.29 1.00
N LEU A 202 11.97 11.44 0.54
CA LEU A 202 10.56 11.55 0.91
C LEU A 202 10.29 11.24 2.40
N VAL A 203 11.08 10.34 3.01
CA VAL A 203 11.01 10.00 4.44
C VAL A 203 11.68 11.05 5.34
N LEU A 204 12.78 11.68 4.88
CA LEU A 204 13.60 12.60 5.69
C LEU A 204 13.20 14.08 5.53
N VAL A 205 12.73 14.46 4.35
CA VAL A 205 12.40 15.85 3.99
C VAL A 205 10.96 15.96 3.49
N GLY A 206 10.48 14.96 2.74
CA GLY A 206 9.14 14.97 2.16
C GLY A 206 8.00 14.97 3.19
N THR A 207 8.16 14.32 4.35
CA THR A 207 7.16 14.31 5.43
C THR A 207 7.01 15.67 6.13
N PRO A 208 8.05 16.29 6.72
CA PRO A 208 7.91 17.63 7.31
C PRO A 208 7.55 18.68 6.25
N LEU A 209 8.05 18.56 5.01
CA LEU A 209 7.65 19.45 3.91
C LEU A 209 6.17 19.28 3.54
N ALA A 210 5.64 18.04 3.49
CA ALA A 210 4.21 17.82 3.25
C ALA A 210 3.35 18.41 4.36
N MET A 211 3.78 18.31 5.62
CA MET A 211 3.07 18.94 6.75
C MET A 211 3.11 20.48 6.65
N VAL A 212 4.27 21.08 6.35
CA VAL A 212 4.37 22.53 6.09
C VAL A 212 3.43 22.97 4.97
N VAL A 213 3.46 22.29 3.82
CA VAL A 213 2.60 22.64 2.68
C VAL A 213 1.12 22.40 2.99
N ASN A 214 0.78 21.39 3.80
CA ASN A 214 -0.59 21.16 4.26
C ASN A 214 -1.12 22.31 5.14
N GLN A 215 -0.32 22.83 6.08
CA GLN A 215 -0.70 24.01 6.87
C GLN A 215 -0.92 25.24 5.98
N ILE A 216 -0.03 25.48 5.01
CA ILE A 216 -0.18 26.58 4.04
C ILE A 216 -1.50 26.46 3.27
N LEU A 217 -1.84 25.26 2.79
CA LEU A 217 -3.13 25.03 2.10
C LEU A 217 -4.33 25.26 3.01
N ILE A 218 -4.27 24.89 4.29
CA ILE A 218 -5.33 25.12 5.27
C ILE A 218 -5.52 26.63 5.51
N GLY A 219 -4.45 27.37 5.79
CA GLY A 219 -4.49 28.83 5.99
C GLY A 219 -5.09 29.58 4.79
N ILE A 220 -4.71 29.21 3.57
CA ILE A 220 -5.30 29.75 2.33
C ILE A 220 -6.78 29.35 2.17
N THR A 221 -7.13 28.09 2.44
CA THR A 221 -8.51 27.57 2.28
C THR A 221 -9.49 28.33 3.17
N LEU A 222 -9.12 28.61 4.41
CA LEU A 222 -9.95 29.34 5.37
C LEU A 222 -10.25 30.79 4.94
N GLN A 223 -9.35 31.43 4.19
CA GLN A 223 -9.50 32.83 3.74
C GLN A 223 -10.09 32.99 2.32
N THR A 224 -10.15 31.89 1.55
CA THR A 224 -10.67 31.88 0.18
C THR A 224 -12.10 31.37 0.05
N THR A 225 -12.63 30.68 1.07
CA THR A 225 -13.94 30.00 1.04
C THR A 225 -14.04 28.89 -0.03
N SER A 226 -12.91 28.53 -0.66
CA SER A 226 -12.83 27.46 -1.66
C SER A 226 -12.22 26.21 -1.04
N GLN A 227 -13.04 25.18 -0.79
CA GLN A 227 -12.54 23.89 -0.34
C GLN A 227 -11.63 23.26 -1.41
N VAL A 228 -10.42 22.82 -1.02
CA VAL A 228 -9.47 22.12 -1.89
C VAL A 228 -9.83 20.63 -1.97
N ASP A 229 -11.07 20.34 -2.36
CA ASP A 229 -11.68 19.01 -2.26
C ASP A 229 -11.28 18.10 -3.44
N SER A 230 -9.97 17.91 -3.60
CA SER A 230 -9.38 17.10 -4.66
C SER A 230 -8.84 15.77 -4.12
N ALA A 231 -9.13 14.67 -4.82
CA ALA A 231 -8.59 13.36 -4.47
C ALA A 231 -7.04 13.33 -4.41
N ALA A 232 -6.37 14.20 -5.19
CA ALA A 232 -4.92 14.34 -5.14
C ALA A 232 -4.44 14.94 -3.81
N TYR A 233 -5.10 15.97 -3.29
CA TYR A 233 -4.82 16.55 -1.97
C TYR A 233 -5.04 15.52 -0.85
N ILE A 234 -6.20 14.85 -0.87
CA ILE A 234 -6.58 13.86 0.15
C ILE A 234 -5.60 12.67 0.18
N TYR A 235 -5.26 12.07 -0.96
CA TYR A 235 -4.42 10.87 -1.00
C TYR A 235 -2.90 11.12 -0.96
N LEU A 236 -2.44 12.37 -1.12
CA LEU A 236 -1.00 12.70 -1.13
C LEU A 236 -0.56 13.62 0.02
N LEU A 237 -1.44 14.45 0.57
CA LEU A 237 -1.10 15.49 1.55
C LEU A 237 -1.89 15.38 2.86
N SER A 238 -3.23 15.46 2.80
CA SER A 238 -4.06 15.79 3.96
C SER A 238 -4.79 14.61 4.62
N GLY A 239 -4.92 13.48 3.93
CA GLY A 239 -5.55 12.28 4.48
C GLY A 239 -4.67 11.54 5.50
N THR A 240 -5.32 10.69 6.31
CA THR A 240 -4.74 9.93 7.45
C THR A 240 -3.45 9.15 7.14
N TYR A 241 -3.17 8.86 5.87
CA TYR A 241 -1.90 8.30 5.43
C TYR A 241 -1.22 9.30 4.49
N GLY A 242 -0.30 10.10 5.03
CA GLY A 242 0.43 11.14 4.29
C GLY A 242 1.27 10.54 3.17
N GLY A 243 1.06 11.03 1.95
CA GLY A 243 1.60 10.40 0.74
C GLY A 243 3.13 10.36 0.70
N ALA A 244 3.81 11.34 1.30
CA ALA A 244 5.27 11.39 1.33
C ALA A 244 5.90 10.18 2.03
N GLY A 245 5.53 9.90 3.29
CA GLY A 245 6.07 8.77 4.06
C GLY A 245 5.74 7.43 3.41
N PHE A 246 4.49 7.25 2.96
CA PHE A 246 4.01 6.00 2.36
C PHE A 246 4.61 5.74 0.97
N LEU A 247 4.78 6.75 0.11
CA LEU A 247 5.57 6.62 -1.13
C LEU A 247 7.04 6.35 -0.82
N GLY A 248 7.58 6.94 0.25
CA GLY A 248 8.90 6.63 0.79
C GLY A 248 9.08 5.14 1.06
N TYR A 249 8.18 4.53 1.85
CA TYR A 249 8.20 3.08 2.13
C TYR A 249 8.11 2.24 0.84
N ILE A 250 7.23 2.63 -0.09
CA ILE A 250 7.03 1.94 -1.38
C ILE A 250 8.30 2.00 -2.25
N PHE A 251 8.94 3.17 -2.36
CA PHE A 251 10.15 3.34 -3.17
C PHE A 251 11.36 2.64 -2.54
N ILE A 252 11.50 2.62 -1.21
CA ILE A 252 12.57 1.87 -0.53
C ILE A 252 12.35 0.35 -0.70
N GLY A 253 11.13 -0.15 -0.52
CA GLY A 253 10.79 -1.56 -0.76
C GLY A 253 11.05 -1.99 -2.21
N LEU A 254 10.66 -1.14 -3.17
CA LEU A 254 10.96 -1.32 -4.60
C LEU A 254 12.48 -1.33 -4.84
N ALA A 255 13.21 -0.37 -4.29
CA ALA A 255 14.66 -0.24 -4.43
C ALA A 255 15.43 -1.46 -3.91
N LEU A 256 15.03 -2.02 -2.75
CA LEU A 256 15.66 -3.21 -2.20
C LEU A 256 15.53 -4.42 -3.15
N THR A 257 14.39 -4.58 -3.82
CA THR A 257 14.28 -5.65 -4.84
C THR A 257 15.15 -5.39 -6.08
N ARG A 258 15.34 -4.11 -6.48
CA ARG A 258 16.33 -3.75 -7.51
C ARG A 258 17.77 -4.09 -7.10
N LEU A 259 18.06 -4.13 -5.80
CA LEU A 259 19.37 -4.48 -5.22
C LEU A 259 19.53 -5.98 -4.91
N GLY A 260 18.51 -6.81 -5.19
CA GLY A 260 18.58 -8.27 -5.07
C GLY A 260 17.94 -8.88 -3.83
N PHE A 261 17.11 -8.12 -3.10
CA PHE A 261 16.37 -8.60 -1.91
C PHE A 261 15.36 -9.73 -2.22
N ALA A 262 14.99 -9.92 -3.50
CA ALA A 262 14.06 -10.94 -3.97
C ALA A 262 14.66 -11.85 -5.07
N SER A 263 15.98 -12.05 -5.02
CA SER A 263 16.80 -12.82 -5.98
C SER A 263 17.34 -14.12 -5.34
N ASP A 264 18.56 -14.55 -5.69
CA ASP A 264 19.29 -15.65 -5.03
C ASP A 264 19.22 -15.52 -3.48
N PRO A 265 18.77 -16.57 -2.77
CA PRO A 265 18.76 -16.61 -1.30
C PRO A 265 20.06 -16.18 -0.62
N LYS A 266 21.24 -16.47 -1.19
CA LYS A 266 22.55 -16.03 -0.65
C LYS A 266 22.69 -14.50 -0.70
N LYS A 267 22.38 -13.90 -1.86
CA LYS A 267 22.41 -12.44 -2.07
C LYS A 267 21.35 -11.73 -1.23
N ALA A 268 20.12 -12.24 -1.26
CA ALA A 268 19.00 -11.72 -0.48
C ALA A 268 19.31 -11.74 1.02
N ARG A 269 19.86 -12.85 1.56
CA ARG A 269 20.27 -12.97 2.97
C ARG A 269 21.44 -12.05 3.34
N LYS A 270 22.42 -11.84 2.44
CA LYS A 270 23.53 -10.88 2.66
C LYS A 270 23.01 -9.44 2.72
N LEU A 271 22.03 -9.09 1.89
CA LEU A 271 21.36 -7.79 1.93
C LEU A 271 20.47 -7.64 3.18
N ALA A 272 19.72 -8.69 3.57
CA ALA A 272 18.89 -8.71 4.76
C ALA A 272 19.66 -8.39 6.05
N LYS A 273 20.91 -8.87 6.21
CA LYS A 273 21.74 -8.47 7.36
C LYS A 273 22.02 -6.96 7.41
N LYS A 274 22.21 -6.30 6.25
CA LYS A 274 22.41 -4.84 6.16
C LYS A 274 21.10 -4.08 6.38
N VAL A 275 20.00 -4.55 5.77
CA VAL A 275 18.67 -3.95 5.92
C VAL A 275 18.17 -4.06 7.37
N LEU A 276 18.47 -5.15 8.07
CA LEU A 276 18.22 -5.31 9.50
C LEU A 276 18.99 -4.28 10.32
N ALA A 277 20.31 -4.14 10.12
CA ALA A 277 21.13 -3.18 10.87
C ALA A 277 20.67 -1.72 10.67
N VAL A 278 20.37 -1.33 9.42
CA VAL A 278 19.80 0.00 9.13
C VAL A 278 18.39 0.14 9.71
N GLY A 279 17.58 -0.92 9.66
CA GLY A 279 16.24 -0.95 10.27
C GLY A 279 16.27 -0.74 11.78
N CYS A 280 17.19 -1.39 12.49
CA CYS A 280 17.43 -1.18 13.92
C CYS A 280 17.86 0.26 14.22
N LEU A 281 18.76 0.84 13.41
CA LEU A 281 19.18 2.23 13.58
C LEU A 281 18.02 3.22 13.37
N LEU A 282 17.24 3.05 12.29
CA LEU A 282 16.08 3.91 12.00
C LEU A 282 14.97 3.75 13.05
N PHE A 283 14.75 2.53 13.55
CA PHE A 283 13.81 2.29 14.65
C PHE A 283 14.28 2.95 15.95
N LEU A 284 15.56 2.84 16.29
CA LEU A 284 16.12 3.49 17.48
C LEU A 284 16.06 5.02 17.39
N VAL A 285 16.39 5.60 16.23
CA VAL A 285 16.32 7.06 15.99
C VAL A 285 14.87 7.56 16.02
N GLY A 286 13.96 6.94 15.26
CA GLY A 286 12.56 7.34 15.22
C GLY A 286 11.84 7.08 16.54
N ALA A 287 11.70 5.80 16.89
CA ALA A 287 10.90 5.38 18.02
C ALA A 287 11.54 5.78 19.37
N GLY A 288 12.87 5.65 19.50
CA GLY A 288 13.61 6.07 20.69
C GLY A 288 13.76 7.60 20.81
N GLY A 289 13.93 8.31 19.69
CA GLY A 289 13.97 9.78 19.68
C GLY A 289 12.65 10.41 20.12
N ALA A 290 11.50 9.89 19.66
CA ALA A 290 10.19 10.37 20.07
C ALA A 290 9.87 10.00 21.53
N THR A 291 10.27 8.80 21.98
CA THR A 291 10.23 8.39 23.40
C THR A 291 10.99 9.40 24.27
N LEU A 292 12.20 9.79 23.86
CA LEU A 292 13.01 10.78 24.58
C LEU A 292 12.37 12.17 24.55
N ALA A 293 11.86 12.63 23.40
CA ALA A 293 11.23 13.93 23.25
C ALA A 293 9.96 14.06 24.11
N ASP A 294 9.09 13.06 24.12
CA ASP A 294 7.88 13.07 24.96
C ASP A 294 8.20 12.88 26.46
N SER A 295 9.25 12.11 26.79
CA SER A 295 9.71 12.01 28.18
C SER A 295 10.25 13.34 28.73
N ILE A 296 10.98 14.10 27.90
CA ILE A 296 11.44 15.45 28.24
C ILE A 296 10.25 16.42 28.37
N ARG A 297 9.25 16.31 27.49
CA ARG A 297 8.03 17.15 27.51
C ARG A 297 7.17 16.91 28.76
N THR A 298 7.04 15.66 29.19
CA THR A 298 6.16 15.27 30.31
C THR A 298 6.85 15.24 31.67
N GLY A 299 8.19 15.34 31.72
CA GLY A 299 8.96 15.23 32.97
C GLY A 299 9.06 13.80 33.54
N HIS A 300 8.48 12.82 32.85
CA HIS A 300 8.41 11.42 33.28
C HIS A 300 8.78 10.50 32.11
N PHE A 301 9.15 9.23 32.39
CA PHE A 301 9.47 8.30 31.31
C PHE A 301 8.20 7.89 30.54
N SER A 302 8.06 8.40 29.32
CA SER A 302 6.92 8.20 28.44
C SER A 302 7.31 7.40 27.19
N LEU A 303 6.75 6.20 27.05
CA LEU A 303 7.05 5.29 25.94
C LEU A 303 6.10 5.55 24.77
N ALA A 304 6.24 6.73 24.15
CA ALA A 304 5.35 7.29 23.11
C ALA A 304 4.99 6.29 22.00
N ILE A 305 5.94 5.42 21.62
CA ILE A 305 5.79 4.29 20.67
C ILE A 305 4.52 3.46 20.92
N LEU A 306 4.17 3.26 22.18
CA LEU A 306 3.09 2.39 22.63
C LEU A 306 1.78 3.13 22.91
N GLY A 307 1.73 4.46 22.80
CA GLY A 307 0.59 5.25 23.30
C GLY A 307 0.55 5.20 24.83
N THR A 308 1.24 6.14 25.48
CA THR A 308 1.36 6.16 26.95
C THR A 308 0.20 6.94 27.60
N ASN A 309 -0.13 6.60 28.85
CA ASN A 309 -1.46 6.85 29.43
C ASN A 309 -1.65 8.27 29.98
N ASN A 310 -1.87 9.28 29.14
CA ASN A 310 -2.21 10.65 29.58
C ASN A 310 -3.70 10.77 29.98
N MET A 311 -4.08 10.02 31.01
CA MET A 311 -5.34 10.16 31.78
C MET A 311 -5.08 10.46 33.26
N ALA A 312 -3.82 10.72 33.61
CA ALA A 312 -3.40 11.24 34.91
C ALA A 312 -2.39 12.38 34.70
N SER A 313 -2.67 13.54 35.28
CA SER A 313 -1.83 14.76 35.28
C SER A 313 -1.86 15.72 34.08
N ASP A 314 -2.92 15.71 33.25
CA ASP A 314 -3.34 16.95 32.56
C ASP A 314 -4.35 17.70 33.42
N ASN A 315 -3.85 18.41 34.43
CA ASN A 315 -4.62 19.41 35.19
C ASN A 315 -3.75 20.68 35.38
N PRO A 316 -3.59 21.49 34.32
CA PRO A 316 -2.64 22.61 34.32
C PRO A 316 -3.14 23.78 35.18
N GLY A 317 -2.67 23.82 36.43
CA GLY A 317 -2.63 25.04 37.22
C GLY A 317 -3.98 25.61 37.66
N HIS A 318 -4.87 24.79 38.23
CA HIS A 318 -6.08 25.31 38.87
C HIS A 318 -5.73 26.05 40.18
N ASN A 319 -5.37 27.34 40.07
CA ASN A 319 -5.15 28.22 41.21
C ASN A 319 -6.38 28.22 42.13
N SER A 320 -6.17 27.85 43.39
CA SER A 320 -7.21 27.63 44.39
C SER A 320 -7.84 28.93 44.87
N LYS A 321 -8.81 29.44 44.10
CA LYS A 321 -9.78 30.42 44.61
C LYS A 321 -10.74 29.69 45.57
N PRO A 322 -10.97 30.19 46.80
CA PRO A 322 -11.88 29.54 47.74
C PRO A 322 -13.34 29.57 47.23
N PRO A 323 -14.22 28.67 47.72
CA PRO A 323 -15.61 28.62 47.28
C PRO A 323 -16.35 29.94 47.52
N VAL A 324 -17.16 30.35 46.55
CA VAL A 324 -18.16 31.40 46.71
C VAL A 324 -19.48 30.73 47.11
N GLU A 325 -20.17 31.26 48.11
CA GLU A 325 -21.47 30.75 48.55
C GLU A 325 -22.55 30.95 47.46
N PRO A 326 -23.55 30.05 47.37
CA PRO A 326 -24.61 30.18 46.36
C PRO A 326 -25.60 31.31 46.71
N GLU A 327 -25.81 32.23 45.77
CA GLU A 327 -26.90 33.22 45.87
C GLU A 327 -28.29 32.56 45.84
N PRO A 328 -29.31 33.15 46.51
CA PRO A 328 -30.64 32.57 46.63
C PRO A 328 -31.51 32.78 45.38
N THR A 329 -32.26 31.74 45.02
CA THR A 329 -33.18 31.73 43.86
C THR A 329 -34.41 32.62 44.07
N PRO A 330 -34.76 33.52 43.12
CA PRO A 330 -36.04 34.21 43.11
C PRO A 330 -37.21 33.33 42.60
N THR A 331 -38.40 33.58 43.12
CA THR A 331 -39.64 32.80 42.91
C THR A 331 -40.29 33.05 41.53
N PRO A 332 -40.92 32.05 40.87
CA PRO A 332 -41.49 32.22 39.54
C PRO A 332 -42.84 32.98 39.52
N THR A 333 -43.00 33.88 38.54
CA THR A 333 -44.29 34.47 38.13
C THR A 333 -44.95 33.65 37.00
N VAL A 334 -46.28 33.73 36.88
CA VAL A 334 -47.11 32.75 36.15
C VAL A 334 -47.89 33.41 34.99
N PHE A 335 -48.34 32.57 34.04
CA PHE A 335 -49.32 32.78 32.95
C PHE A 335 -48.79 33.20 31.56
N PRO A 336 -49.46 32.82 30.44
CA PRO A 336 -49.77 31.43 30.07
C PRO A 336 -49.40 31.18 28.55
N PRO A 337 -50.09 30.39 27.68
CA PRO A 337 -49.34 29.37 26.91
C PRO A 337 -49.63 29.27 25.39
N GLU A 338 -48.59 29.09 24.55
CA GLU A 338 -48.76 28.41 23.25
C GLU A 338 -47.75 27.28 23.03
N THR A 339 -48.28 26.06 23.21
CA THR A 339 -47.97 24.80 22.49
C THR A 339 -46.58 24.56 21.90
N GLY A 340 -45.86 23.62 22.51
CA GLY A 340 -45.20 22.53 21.76
C GLY A 340 -43.68 22.44 21.82
N SER A 341 -43.16 21.66 22.77
CA SER A 341 -41.84 21.03 22.62
C SER A 341 -41.80 19.67 23.34
N LEU A 342 -40.88 18.81 22.89
CA LEU A 342 -40.82 17.38 23.23
C LEU A 342 -39.99 17.10 24.49
N ALA A 343 -40.32 16.03 25.19
CA ALA A 343 -39.45 15.42 26.19
C ALA A 343 -38.44 14.46 25.54
N GLY A 344 -37.22 14.38 26.08
CA GLY A 344 -36.24 13.36 25.69
C GLY A 344 -34.81 13.72 26.07
N LYS A 345 -34.19 12.95 26.97
CA LYS A 345 -32.75 13.06 27.33
C LYS A 345 -31.91 12.17 26.41
N SER A 346 -30.69 12.61 26.08
CA SER A 346 -29.55 11.71 25.87
C SER A 346 -28.22 12.43 26.17
N ILE A 347 -27.15 11.65 26.30
CA ILE A 347 -25.82 12.02 26.79
C ILE A 347 -24.88 12.21 25.58
N PRO A 348 -23.89 13.13 25.61
CA PRO A 348 -23.11 13.50 24.43
C PRO A 348 -22.27 12.34 23.88
N SER A 349 -22.28 12.21 22.55
CA SER A 349 -21.40 11.35 21.77
C SER A 349 -20.32 12.16 21.04
N ASN A 350 -19.27 11.47 20.61
CA ASN A 350 -18.04 11.99 20.03
C ASN A 350 -18.22 13.12 18.99
N CYS A 351 -17.24 14.04 18.96
CA CYS A 351 -17.15 15.10 17.95
C CYS A 351 -17.13 14.52 16.53
N TYR A 352 -18.25 14.66 15.82
CA TYR A 352 -18.36 14.41 14.39
C TYR A 352 -18.93 15.68 13.76
N CYS A 353 -18.22 16.28 12.81
CA CYS A 353 -18.69 17.49 12.14
C CYS A 353 -19.74 17.12 11.10
N ASP A 354 -21.02 17.24 11.47
CA ASP A 354 -22.14 16.97 10.57
C ASP A 354 -22.25 18.03 9.46
N PHE A 355 -21.91 17.64 8.22
CA PHE A 355 -22.00 18.48 7.03
C PHE A 355 -23.43 18.52 6.44
N SER A 356 -24.44 18.76 7.27
CA SER A 356 -25.86 18.73 6.90
C SER A 356 -26.52 20.11 6.80
N LYS A 357 -26.23 20.81 5.70
CA LYS A 357 -26.96 21.96 5.12
C LYS A 357 -26.96 23.29 5.91
N PRO A 358 -26.46 24.40 5.32
CA PRO A 358 -26.98 25.73 5.68
C PRO A 358 -28.42 25.89 5.17
N LYS A 359 -29.21 26.74 5.84
CA LYS A 359 -30.55 27.14 5.36
C LYS A 359 -30.43 27.98 4.08
N SER A 360 -31.44 27.89 3.22
CA SER A 360 -31.56 28.66 1.99
C SER A 360 -32.20 30.03 2.25
N ASP A 361 -31.39 31.00 2.66
CA ASP A 361 -31.78 32.41 2.51
C ASP A 361 -31.52 32.83 1.05
N THR A 362 -32.51 33.47 0.44
CA THR A 362 -32.54 33.73 -1.01
C THR A 362 -31.99 35.12 -1.35
N ASN A 363 -31.59 35.27 -2.61
CA ASN A 363 -31.08 36.50 -3.24
C ASN A 363 -29.64 36.89 -2.84
N ASP A 364 -28.68 36.50 -3.67
CA ASP A 364 -28.16 37.52 -4.60
C ASP A 364 -27.62 36.92 -5.92
N SER A 365 -27.75 37.65 -7.03
CA SER A 365 -27.42 37.15 -8.38
C SER A 365 -25.97 37.41 -8.78
N ALA A 366 -25.02 36.94 -7.96
CA ALA A 366 -23.59 37.10 -8.20
C ALA A 366 -23.07 36.13 -9.30
N LYS A 367 -22.88 36.67 -10.50
CA LYS A 367 -22.40 35.98 -11.73
C LYS A 367 -21.05 35.28 -11.52
N LYS A 368 -21.07 33.96 -11.28
CA LYS A 368 -19.89 33.11 -11.01
C LYS A 368 -18.83 33.18 -12.14
N PRO A 369 -17.62 33.73 -11.89
CA PRO A 369 -16.57 33.77 -12.91
C PRO A 369 -15.84 32.43 -12.96
N SER A 370 -15.99 31.69 -14.07
CA SER A 370 -15.21 30.47 -14.35
C SER A 370 -13.79 30.82 -14.84
N GLY A 371 -13.00 31.50 -14.00
CA GLY A 371 -11.61 31.85 -14.26
C GLY A 371 -10.65 30.77 -13.76
N GLY A 372 -9.92 30.12 -14.68
CA GLY A 372 -8.76 29.31 -14.31
C GLY A 372 -7.55 30.20 -13.95
N ILE A 373 -6.59 29.64 -13.21
CA ILE A 373 -5.39 30.32 -12.68
C ILE A 373 -4.48 30.95 -13.77
N LEU A 374 -4.75 30.71 -15.06
CA LEU A 374 -4.00 31.22 -16.21
C LEU A 374 -4.80 32.22 -17.07
N GLY A 375 -5.85 32.84 -16.53
CA GLY A 375 -6.75 33.75 -17.25
C GLY A 375 -7.34 34.87 -16.39
N GLY A 376 -6.52 35.52 -15.56
CA GLY A 376 -6.91 36.64 -14.71
C GLY A 376 -6.79 38.01 -15.39
N THR A 377 -7.64 38.96 -14.96
CA THR A 377 -7.34 40.39 -15.14
C THR A 377 -6.47 40.85 -13.97
N ARG A 378 -5.56 41.81 -14.22
CA ARG A 378 -4.52 42.26 -13.28
C ARG A 378 -5.02 42.55 -11.85
N GLN A 379 -6.25 43.05 -11.71
CA GLN A 379 -6.86 43.34 -10.40
C GLN A 379 -7.32 42.08 -9.64
N GLY A 380 -7.81 41.07 -10.38
CA GLY A 380 -8.16 39.76 -9.83
C GLY A 380 -6.92 39.01 -9.35
N ASP A 381 -5.83 39.06 -10.13
CA ASP A 381 -4.55 38.46 -9.74
C ASP A 381 -4.02 39.09 -8.45
N ILE A 382 -3.99 40.43 -8.34
CA ILE A 382 -3.54 41.13 -7.12
C ILE A 382 -4.39 40.70 -5.91
N THR A 383 -5.71 40.56 -6.08
CA THR A 383 -6.61 40.13 -5.00
C THR A 383 -6.36 38.68 -4.58
N ALA A 384 -6.05 37.79 -5.54
CA ALA A 384 -5.69 36.40 -5.26
C ALA A 384 -4.31 36.29 -4.57
N TRP A 385 -3.32 37.06 -5.02
CA TRP A 385 -2.00 37.14 -4.38
C TRP A 385 -2.09 37.71 -2.96
N MET A 386 -2.91 38.73 -2.72
CA MET A 386 -3.15 39.26 -1.36
C MET A 386 -3.75 38.19 -0.45
N LYS A 387 -4.76 37.43 -0.91
CA LYS A 387 -5.33 36.29 -0.14
C LYS A 387 -4.33 35.15 0.08
N PHE A 388 -3.44 34.89 -0.88
CA PHE A 388 -2.38 33.90 -0.73
C PHE A 388 -1.37 34.32 0.36
N PHE A 389 -0.93 35.57 0.34
CA PHE A 389 0.03 36.08 1.34
C PHE A 389 -0.60 36.31 2.72
N SER A 390 -1.88 36.69 2.83
CA SER A 390 -2.57 36.73 4.12
C SER A 390 -2.87 35.33 4.67
N GLY A 391 -3.01 34.32 3.80
CA GLY A 391 -3.08 32.90 4.15
C GLY A 391 -1.74 32.29 4.61
N LEU A 392 -0.63 32.98 4.36
CA LEU A 392 0.72 32.62 4.81
C LEU A 392 1.06 33.32 6.14
N SER A 393 0.30 33.00 7.18
CA SER A 393 0.59 33.43 8.54
C SER A 393 1.82 32.69 9.09
N LEU A 394 2.87 33.43 9.45
CA LEU A 394 4.05 32.85 10.10
C LEU A 394 3.79 32.39 11.55
N ASN A 395 2.69 32.84 12.15
CA ASN A 395 2.26 32.40 13.49
C ASN A 395 1.76 30.94 13.47
N ASP A 396 1.45 30.40 12.31
CA ASP A 396 0.96 29.02 12.11
C ASP A 396 2.12 28.00 12.15
N PHE A 397 3.36 28.48 12.28
CA PHE A 397 4.61 27.70 12.30
C PHE A 397 5.35 27.83 13.65
N ASP A 398 4.59 27.68 14.73
CA ASP A 398 5.07 27.78 16.10
C ASP A 398 5.86 26.54 16.57
N LEU A 399 6.29 26.54 17.83
CA LEU A 399 7.04 25.42 18.42
C LEU A 399 6.19 24.15 18.58
N GLU A 400 4.86 24.26 18.71
CA GLU A 400 3.93 23.13 18.70
C GLU A 400 3.94 22.46 17.32
N PHE A 401 3.74 23.22 16.23
CA PHE A 401 3.80 22.72 14.87
C PHE A 401 5.14 22.01 14.57
N TRP A 402 6.28 22.62 14.89
CA TRP A 402 7.57 22.00 14.62
C TRP A 402 7.82 20.76 15.48
N ARG A 403 7.28 20.67 16.70
CA ARG A 403 7.30 19.43 17.48
C ARG A 403 6.47 18.34 16.81
N GLN A 404 5.26 18.63 16.36
CA GLN A 404 4.40 17.67 15.66
C GLN A 404 5.04 17.19 14.35
N ALA A 405 5.58 18.10 13.54
CA ALA A 405 6.18 17.78 12.24
C ALA A 405 7.43 16.90 12.34
N PHE A 406 8.23 17.07 13.40
CA PHE A 406 9.48 16.32 13.57
C PHE A 406 9.39 15.20 14.61
N LEU A 407 8.99 15.50 15.85
CA LEU A 407 9.33 14.71 17.04
C LEU A 407 8.21 13.77 17.53
N ASP A 408 7.00 13.89 17.02
CA ASP A 408 5.88 13.04 17.41
C ASP A 408 6.08 11.57 16.99
N ALA A 409 5.44 10.63 17.69
CA ALA A 409 5.28 9.24 17.29
C ALA A 409 3.84 8.71 17.46
N ALA A 410 2.86 9.59 17.68
CA ALA A 410 1.46 9.24 17.59
C ALA A 410 1.17 8.57 16.23
N PRO A 411 0.43 7.43 16.19
CA PRO A 411 0.13 6.75 14.94
C PRO A 411 -0.63 7.66 13.98
N HIS A 412 -0.15 7.80 12.75
CA HIS A 412 -0.71 8.71 11.74
C HIS A 412 -0.52 10.22 12.02
N SER A 413 0.43 10.59 12.89
CA SER A 413 0.97 11.95 12.94
C SER A 413 1.60 12.38 11.61
N ASN A 414 2.13 11.40 10.85
CA ASN A 414 2.92 11.60 9.62
C ASN A 414 4.24 12.37 9.84
N SER A 415 4.67 12.49 11.10
CA SER A 415 5.90 13.15 11.52
C SER A 415 7.16 12.46 10.96
N LEU A 416 8.31 13.14 11.09
CA LEU A 416 9.60 12.53 10.79
C LEU A 416 9.89 11.29 11.65
N LEU A 417 9.81 11.39 12.98
CA LEU A 417 10.20 10.28 13.86
C LEU A 417 9.22 9.10 13.84
N GLU A 418 7.91 9.32 13.67
CA GLU A 418 6.94 8.24 13.41
C GLU A 418 7.33 7.51 12.12
N THR A 419 7.62 8.25 11.05
CA THR A 419 7.97 7.70 9.74
C THR A 419 9.28 6.90 9.77
N LEU A 420 10.30 7.38 10.49
CA LEU A 420 11.56 6.64 10.68
C LEU A 420 11.34 5.36 11.49
N GLY A 421 10.56 5.42 12.57
CA GLY A 421 10.22 4.26 13.40
C GLY A 421 9.45 3.19 12.60
N ASN A 422 8.45 3.62 11.83
CA ASN A 422 7.62 2.77 10.97
C ASN A 422 8.43 2.12 9.83
N LEU A 423 9.34 2.86 9.19
CA LEU A 423 10.28 2.32 8.21
C LEU A 423 11.25 1.32 8.84
N GLY A 424 11.85 1.67 9.99
CA GLY A 424 12.78 0.83 10.72
C GLY A 424 12.16 -0.52 11.11
N PHE A 425 10.97 -0.47 11.71
CA PHE A 425 10.15 -1.65 12.03
C PHE A 425 9.91 -2.53 10.79
N SER A 426 9.51 -1.91 9.67
CA SER A 426 9.26 -2.63 8.41
C SER A 426 10.51 -3.32 7.87
N MET A 427 11.66 -2.64 7.93
CA MET A 427 12.96 -3.19 7.52
C MET A 427 13.43 -4.33 8.44
N ILE A 428 13.20 -4.23 9.76
CA ILE A 428 13.48 -5.28 10.75
C ILE A 428 12.65 -6.53 10.45
N VAL A 429 11.31 -6.39 10.46
CA VAL A 429 10.36 -7.51 10.32
C VAL A 429 10.64 -8.33 9.06
N VAL A 430 10.74 -7.67 7.91
CA VAL A 430 10.95 -8.38 6.64
C VAL A 430 12.35 -9.01 6.58
N SER A 431 13.37 -8.38 7.15
CA SER A 431 14.72 -8.94 7.20
C SER A 431 14.81 -10.16 8.11
N LEU A 432 14.16 -10.15 9.28
CA LEU A 432 14.11 -11.29 10.20
C LEU A 432 13.42 -12.50 9.55
N PHE A 433 12.25 -12.32 8.93
CA PHE A 433 11.59 -13.39 8.20
C PHE A 433 12.42 -13.91 7.00
N LEU A 434 13.15 -13.03 6.30
CA LEU A 434 14.01 -13.41 5.17
C LEU A 434 15.30 -14.11 5.63
N LEU A 435 15.82 -13.79 6.82
CA LEU A 435 16.93 -14.49 7.46
C LEU A 435 16.51 -15.90 7.90
N GLY A 436 15.40 -16.03 8.63
CA GLY A 436 14.84 -17.30 9.10
C GLY A 436 14.35 -18.22 7.98
N GLY A 437 13.82 -17.66 6.89
CA GLY A 437 13.54 -18.39 5.66
C GLY A 437 12.50 -19.51 5.79
N ARG A 438 12.73 -20.64 5.11
CA ARG A 438 11.76 -21.75 5.00
C ARG A 438 11.39 -22.42 6.35
N PRO A 439 12.30 -22.74 7.29
CA PRO A 439 11.89 -23.37 8.56
C PRO A 439 11.02 -22.44 9.43
N LEU A 440 11.33 -21.14 9.48
CA LEU A 440 10.47 -20.18 10.20
C LEU A 440 9.08 -20.05 9.54
N ALA A 441 8.99 -20.17 8.21
CA ALA A 441 7.72 -20.23 7.50
C ALA A 441 6.97 -21.57 7.67
N MET A 442 7.67 -22.68 7.94
CA MET A 442 7.04 -23.96 8.31
C MET A 442 6.44 -23.90 9.72
N LEU A 443 7.14 -23.26 10.67
CA LEU A 443 6.60 -23.02 12.02
C LEU A 443 5.39 -22.07 11.99
N LEU A 444 5.50 -20.95 11.28
CA LEU A 444 4.47 -19.91 11.18
C LEU A 444 3.56 -20.09 9.94
N PHE A 445 3.29 -21.35 9.55
CA PHE A 445 2.55 -21.64 8.32
C PHE A 445 1.13 -21.03 8.23
N PRO A 446 0.34 -20.85 9.31
CA PRO A 446 -0.97 -20.20 9.20
C PRO A 446 -0.86 -18.71 8.88
N LEU A 447 0.15 -18.05 9.46
CA LEU A 447 0.46 -16.64 9.19
C LEU A 447 0.90 -16.45 7.73
N ALA A 448 1.73 -17.37 7.21
CA ALA A 448 2.11 -17.40 5.80
C ALA A 448 0.93 -17.71 4.86
N ALA A 449 -0.06 -18.51 5.30
CA ALA A 449 -1.28 -18.77 4.56
C ALA A 449 -2.20 -17.53 4.51
N MET A 450 -2.44 -16.86 5.63
CA MET A 450 -3.19 -15.58 5.67
C MET A 450 -2.54 -14.52 4.77
N GLY A 451 -1.23 -14.31 4.93
CA GLY A 451 -0.45 -13.38 4.11
C GLY A 451 -0.32 -13.76 2.62
N SER A 452 -0.72 -14.98 2.24
CA SER A 452 -0.88 -15.40 0.84
C SER A 452 -2.18 -14.92 0.18
N MET A 453 -3.15 -14.47 0.98
CA MET A 453 -4.49 -14.06 0.56
C MET A 453 -4.88 -12.72 1.19
N ALA A 454 -3.92 -11.81 1.31
CA ALA A 454 -4.06 -10.59 2.10
C ALA A 454 -5.22 -9.68 1.66
N LEU A 455 -5.62 -9.68 0.38
CA LEU A 455 -6.73 -8.88 -0.12
C LEU A 455 -8.09 -9.56 0.18
N SER A 456 -8.18 -10.88 0.00
CA SER A 456 -9.37 -11.64 0.38
C SER A 456 -9.60 -11.67 1.89
N ILE A 457 -8.54 -11.82 2.69
CA ILE A 457 -8.61 -11.80 4.15
C ILE A 457 -8.88 -10.39 4.69
N TYR A 458 -8.37 -9.33 4.05
CA TYR A 458 -8.77 -7.94 4.34
C TYR A 458 -10.27 -7.71 4.08
N THR A 459 -10.78 -8.13 2.92
CA THR A 459 -12.21 -7.97 2.57
C THR A 459 -13.12 -8.72 3.55
N LEU A 460 -12.74 -9.95 3.93
CA LEU A 460 -13.50 -10.74 4.92
C LEU A 460 -13.43 -10.13 6.33
N HIS A 461 -12.29 -9.54 6.71
CA HIS A 461 -12.14 -8.81 7.97
C HIS A 461 -13.02 -7.56 8.03
N VAL A 462 -13.04 -6.74 6.97
CA VAL A 462 -13.87 -5.53 6.92
C VAL A 462 -15.36 -5.88 7.11
N PHE A 463 -15.84 -6.99 6.52
CA PHE A 463 -17.17 -7.53 6.80
C PHE A 463 -17.31 -8.05 8.25
N TRP A 464 -16.30 -8.74 8.79
CA TRP A 464 -16.35 -9.21 10.18
C TRP A 464 -16.47 -8.07 11.19
N VAL A 465 -15.72 -6.97 11.03
CA VAL A 465 -15.86 -5.81 11.92
C VAL A 465 -17.28 -5.23 11.84
N SER A 466 -17.90 -5.18 10.65
CA SER A 466 -19.32 -4.81 10.51
C SER A 466 -20.24 -5.66 11.38
N VAL A 467 -20.04 -6.98 11.40
CA VAL A 467 -20.87 -7.90 12.20
C VAL A 467 -20.57 -7.73 13.70
N THR A 468 -19.31 -7.50 14.08
CA THR A 468 -18.91 -7.25 15.46
C THR A 468 -19.51 -5.96 16.01
N THR A 469 -19.44 -4.84 15.27
CA THR A 469 -19.90 -3.54 15.75
C THR A 469 -21.42 -3.40 15.70
N LEU A 470 -22.06 -3.77 14.58
CA LEU A 470 -23.53 -3.74 14.47
C LEU A 470 -24.21 -4.75 15.40
N GLY A 471 -23.60 -5.93 15.58
CA GLY A 471 -24.07 -6.96 16.50
C GLY A 471 -23.68 -6.75 17.97
N GLN A 472 -22.97 -5.66 18.29
CA GLN A 472 -22.50 -5.30 19.64
C GLN A 472 -21.76 -6.47 20.35
N LEU A 473 -20.99 -7.25 19.59
CA LEU A 473 -20.31 -8.44 20.08
C LEU A 473 -19.07 -8.07 20.91
N PRO A 474 -18.74 -8.84 21.97
CA PRO A 474 -17.58 -8.55 22.82
C PRO A 474 -16.28 -8.63 22.00
N LEU A 475 -15.51 -7.53 22.03
CA LEU A 475 -14.43 -7.24 21.08
C LEU A 475 -13.28 -8.26 21.14
N VAL A 476 -12.76 -8.54 22.34
CA VAL A 476 -11.65 -9.51 22.52
C VAL A 476 -12.04 -10.94 22.11
N PRO A 477 -13.17 -11.53 22.56
CA PRO A 477 -13.65 -12.81 22.04
C PRO A 477 -13.86 -12.82 20.53
N SER A 478 -14.46 -11.76 19.96
CA SER A 478 -14.68 -11.65 18.52
C SER A 478 -13.36 -11.64 17.73
N PHE A 479 -12.36 -10.88 18.19
CA PHE A 479 -11.01 -10.85 17.62
C PHE A 479 -10.33 -12.24 17.65
N LEU A 480 -10.42 -12.96 18.77
CA LEU A 480 -9.81 -14.29 18.91
C LEU A 480 -10.48 -15.34 18.02
N VAL A 481 -11.81 -15.34 17.95
CA VAL A 481 -12.57 -16.22 17.04
C VAL A 481 -12.23 -15.90 15.59
N MET A 482 -12.26 -14.62 15.19
CA MET A 482 -11.89 -14.18 13.84
C MET A 482 -10.48 -14.65 13.45
N LEU A 483 -9.50 -14.44 14.33
CA LEU A 483 -8.10 -14.80 14.09
C LEU A 483 -7.94 -16.31 13.86
N MET A 484 -8.59 -17.14 14.68
CA MET A 484 -8.58 -18.60 14.53
C MET A 484 -9.31 -19.05 13.25
N CYS A 485 -10.54 -18.56 13.03
CA CYS A 485 -11.33 -18.90 11.85
C CYS A 485 -10.61 -18.52 10.55
N PHE A 486 -10.00 -17.33 10.48
CA PHE A 486 -9.30 -16.88 9.27
C PHE A 486 -7.96 -17.59 9.07
N ALA A 487 -7.24 -17.96 10.13
CA ALA A 487 -6.05 -18.80 10.03
C ALA A 487 -6.39 -20.19 9.48
N VAL A 488 -7.43 -20.85 10.02
CA VAL A 488 -7.92 -22.16 9.54
C VAL A 488 -8.42 -22.07 8.10
N LEU A 489 -9.30 -21.11 7.79
CA LEU A 489 -9.83 -20.88 6.44
C LEU A 489 -8.70 -20.64 5.42
N SER A 490 -7.71 -19.83 5.79
CA SER A 490 -6.53 -19.57 4.95
C SER A 490 -5.74 -20.86 4.70
N CYS A 491 -5.48 -21.67 5.72
CA CYS A 491 -4.78 -22.94 5.58
C CYS A 491 -5.53 -23.93 4.67
N VAL A 492 -6.83 -24.11 4.89
CA VAL A 492 -7.68 -25.00 4.09
C VAL A 492 -7.73 -24.52 2.64
N TRP A 493 -8.10 -23.26 2.39
CA TRP A 493 -8.12 -22.71 1.03
C TRP A 493 -6.74 -22.79 0.38
N ARG A 494 -5.66 -22.58 1.14
CA ARG A 494 -4.31 -22.63 0.59
C ARG A 494 -3.91 -24.04 0.15
N PHE A 495 -4.29 -25.06 0.93
CA PHE A 495 -3.96 -26.46 0.66
C PHE A 495 -4.72 -27.07 -0.53
N TRP A 496 -6.01 -26.74 -0.66
CA TRP A 496 -6.89 -27.26 -1.73
C TRP A 496 -6.94 -26.37 -2.98
N LEU A 497 -6.93 -25.04 -2.79
CA LEU A 497 -7.32 -24.04 -3.79
C LEU A 497 -6.20 -23.01 -4.09
N GLY A 498 -5.07 -23.04 -3.38
CA GLY A 498 -3.85 -22.33 -3.75
C GLY A 498 -3.91 -20.80 -3.56
N ARG A 499 -4.37 -20.04 -4.56
CA ARG A 499 -4.49 -18.58 -4.45
C ARG A 499 -5.88 -18.18 -3.97
N GLY A 500 -5.96 -17.17 -3.12
CA GLY A 500 -7.22 -16.58 -2.65
C GLY A 500 -8.04 -15.97 -3.81
N PRO A 501 -9.37 -15.84 -3.65
CA PRO A 501 -10.26 -15.51 -4.77
C PRO A 501 -10.01 -14.10 -5.34
N LEU A 502 -9.78 -13.08 -4.51
CA LEU A 502 -9.51 -11.72 -4.99
C LEU A 502 -8.10 -11.61 -5.58
N GLU A 503 -7.12 -12.36 -5.08
CA GLU A 503 -5.78 -12.43 -5.67
C GLU A 503 -5.81 -13.09 -7.06
N ARG A 504 -6.70 -14.07 -7.30
CA ARG A 504 -6.93 -14.63 -8.64
C ARG A 504 -7.53 -13.58 -9.58
N LEU A 505 -8.59 -12.89 -9.15
CA LEU A 505 -9.25 -11.83 -9.93
C LEU A 505 -8.25 -10.73 -10.33
N LEU A 506 -7.50 -10.22 -9.34
CA LEU A 506 -6.48 -9.20 -9.52
C LEU A 506 -5.37 -9.66 -10.49
N HIS A 507 -4.89 -10.90 -10.35
CA HIS A 507 -3.88 -11.50 -11.23
C HIS A 507 -4.40 -11.67 -12.67
N TRP A 508 -5.62 -12.19 -12.83
CA TRP A 508 -6.29 -12.40 -14.11
C TRP A 508 -6.48 -11.08 -14.87
N ALA A 509 -6.99 -10.04 -14.19
CA ALA A 509 -7.20 -8.72 -14.76
C ALA A 509 -5.87 -8.09 -15.21
N SER A 510 -4.86 -8.11 -14.33
CA SER A 510 -3.50 -7.63 -14.63
C SER A 510 -2.90 -8.32 -15.86
N HIS A 511 -3.11 -9.63 -16.01
CA HIS A 511 -2.56 -10.41 -17.14
C HIS A 511 -3.42 -10.29 -18.42
N ARG A 512 -4.67 -9.83 -18.36
CA ARG A 512 -5.43 -9.40 -19.54
C ARG A 512 -4.95 -8.03 -20.02
N ALA A 513 -4.88 -7.03 -19.14
CA ALA A 513 -4.41 -5.68 -19.50
C ALA A 513 -2.97 -5.65 -20.06
N ALA A 514 -2.10 -6.55 -19.61
CA ALA A 514 -0.72 -6.65 -20.10
C ALA A 514 -0.56 -7.32 -21.49
N ARG A 515 -1.65 -7.80 -22.12
CA ARG A 515 -1.61 -8.46 -23.44
C ARG A 515 -1.80 -7.52 -24.62
N VAL A 516 -1.96 -6.22 -24.39
CA VAL A 516 -1.89 -5.22 -25.46
C VAL A 516 -0.48 -5.24 -26.06
N THR A 517 -0.37 -5.78 -27.27
CA THR A 517 0.77 -5.58 -28.17
C THR A 517 0.75 -4.14 -28.68
N PRO A 518 1.91 -3.56 -29.04
CA PRO A 518 1.89 -2.38 -29.90
C PRO A 518 1.14 -2.72 -31.20
N ALA A 519 0.43 -1.75 -31.76
CA ALA A 519 0.04 -1.83 -33.16
C ALA A 519 1.33 -1.85 -34.02
N SER A 520 1.32 -2.70 -35.04
CA SER A 520 2.40 -2.87 -36.02
C SER A 520 2.39 -1.75 -37.06
#